data_AF-F3FF66-F1
#
_entry.id   AF-F3FF66-F1
#
_cell.length_a   1.000
_cell.length_b   1.000
_cell.length_c   1.000
_cell.angle_alpha   90.00
_cell.angle_beta   90.00
_cell.angle_gamma   90.00
#
_symmetry.space_group_name_H-M   'P 1'
#
loop_
_entity.id
_entity.type
_entity.pdbx_description
1 polymer ?
#
loop_
_entity_poly.entity_id
_entity_poly.type
_entity_poly.pdbx_seq_one_letter_code
_entity_poly.pdbx_strand_id
1 'polypeptide(L)'
;MGGLFDSFFIGGFECASHRRGDGVRLDLLHATGHDRWAQKDFAALAECGMRTVRDGLRWHLIEARPDCYDWSSFLPMLRAARHQGTQVIWDLCHYGYPDHLDVWRPQFVEHFARFAAAVAQVVKDEGETAPFYSPINEISFWSWAGGDMAYFNPGSEQRGMELKHQLVRASIAAIDAVRTVEPNARFIQAEPLIHVVPATRSGADAAAAERYRL
;
A
#
# COMPACT_ATOMS: atom_id res chain seq x y z
N MET A 1 -12.89 -25.54 -9.99
CA MET A 1 -11.68 -24.69 -9.96
C MET A 1 -12.07 -23.38 -9.32
N GLY A 2 -11.49 -23.06 -8.16
CA GLY A 2 -11.72 -21.76 -7.51
C GLY A 2 -11.06 -20.64 -8.31
N GLY A 3 -11.63 -19.43 -8.26
CA GLY A 3 -11.05 -18.24 -8.88
C GLY A 3 -9.73 -17.82 -8.22
N LEU A 4 -9.03 -16.86 -8.84
CA LEU A 4 -7.84 -16.23 -8.24
C LEU A 4 -8.16 -15.56 -6.90
N PHE A 5 -9.33 -14.92 -6.84
CA PHE A 5 -9.88 -14.24 -5.69
C PHE A 5 -11.10 -15.00 -5.15
N ASP A 6 -11.33 -14.91 -3.85
CA ASP A 6 -12.43 -15.60 -3.16
C ASP A 6 -13.80 -14.93 -3.37
N SER A 7 -13.84 -13.74 -3.95
CA SER A 7 -15.08 -13.07 -4.40
C SER A 7 -14.86 -12.21 -5.63
N PHE A 8 -15.93 -11.97 -6.40
CA PHE A 8 -15.89 -11.09 -7.57
C PHE A 8 -15.70 -9.62 -7.17
N PHE A 9 -16.50 -9.15 -6.21
CA PHE A 9 -16.30 -7.84 -5.60
C PHE A 9 -15.21 -7.93 -4.54
N ILE A 10 -14.29 -6.98 -4.59
CA ILE A 10 -13.20 -6.82 -3.61
C ILE A 10 -13.59 -5.66 -2.69
N GLY A 11 -13.74 -5.95 -1.40
CA GLY A 11 -13.95 -4.92 -0.38
C GLY A 11 -12.64 -4.22 -0.02
N GLY A 12 -12.69 -3.18 0.79
CA GLY A 12 -11.47 -2.58 1.29
C GLY A 12 -11.69 -1.63 2.45
N PHE A 13 -10.64 -1.50 3.27
CA PHE A 13 -10.53 -0.48 4.29
C PHE A 13 -9.40 0.47 3.90
N GLU A 14 -9.71 1.75 3.89
CA GLU A 14 -8.74 2.78 3.56
C GLU A 14 -7.64 2.81 4.63
N CYS A 15 -6.40 2.57 4.22
CA CYS A 15 -5.25 2.32 5.09
C CYS A 15 -4.10 3.32 4.89
N ALA A 16 -4.32 4.41 4.16
CA ALA A 16 -3.31 5.43 3.96
C ALA A 16 -2.81 5.98 5.31
N SER A 17 -1.48 6.15 5.38
CA SER A 17 -0.83 6.71 6.56
C SER A 17 0.14 7.85 6.26
N HIS A 18 -0.18 8.64 5.24
CA HIS A 18 0.61 9.79 4.78
C HIS A 18 0.69 10.91 5.82
N ARG A 19 1.72 11.75 5.67
CA ARG A 19 1.94 12.95 6.46
C ARG A 19 1.66 14.17 5.58
N ARG A 20 0.80 15.06 6.05
CA ARG A 20 0.46 16.31 5.35
C ARG A 20 1.59 17.34 5.47
N GLY A 21 1.49 18.41 4.68
CA GLY A 21 2.45 19.53 4.73
C GLY A 21 2.51 20.28 6.06
N ASP A 22 1.46 20.19 6.90
CA ASP A 22 1.46 20.73 8.28
C ASP A 22 2.17 19.82 9.30
N GLY A 23 2.75 18.71 8.83
CA GLY A 23 3.46 17.73 9.66
C GLY A 23 2.53 16.74 10.36
N VAL A 24 1.21 16.84 10.25
CA VAL A 24 0.29 15.87 10.87
C VAL A 24 0.27 14.58 10.05
N ARG A 25 0.48 13.45 10.73
CA ARG A 25 0.31 12.13 10.15
C ARG A 25 -1.17 11.73 10.23
N LEU A 26 -1.72 11.31 9.10
CA LEU A 26 -2.98 10.60 9.05
C LEU A 26 -2.72 9.10 9.25
N ASP A 27 -3.65 8.42 9.91
CA ASP A 27 -3.73 6.96 10.01
C ASP A 27 -5.21 6.61 9.86
N LEU A 28 -5.61 6.20 8.66
CA LEU A 28 -7.02 6.02 8.33
C LEU A 28 -7.62 4.74 8.94
N LEU A 29 -6.79 3.74 9.24
CA LEU A 29 -7.23 2.57 10.01
C LEU A 29 -7.61 2.98 11.43
N HIS A 30 -6.82 3.86 12.05
CA HIS A 30 -7.13 4.40 13.36
C HIS A 30 -8.32 5.38 13.33
N ALA A 31 -8.33 6.31 12.37
CA ALA A 31 -9.36 7.36 12.28
C ALA A 31 -10.76 6.79 12.04
N THR A 32 -10.88 5.72 11.24
CA THR A 32 -12.15 5.01 11.03
C THR A 32 -12.48 4.04 12.17
N GLY A 33 -11.51 3.72 13.01
CA GLY A 33 -11.61 2.73 14.07
C GLY A 33 -11.52 1.28 13.60
N HIS A 34 -11.16 1.05 12.34
CA HIS A 34 -10.98 -0.29 11.79
C HIS A 34 -9.96 -1.11 12.60
N ASP A 35 -8.89 -0.47 13.09
CA ASP A 35 -7.89 -1.11 13.94
C ASP A 35 -8.46 -1.73 15.25
N ARG A 36 -9.58 -1.19 15.74
CA ARG A 36 -10.30 -1.70 16.93
C ARG A 36 -11.43 -2.66 16.56
N TRP A 37 -12.03 -2.50 15.39
CA TRP A 37 -13.25 -3.19 14.99
C TRP A 37 -13.06 -4.21 13.85
N ALA A 38 -11.83 -4.49 13.44
CA ALA A 38 -11.49 -5.36 12.31
C ALA A 38 -12.31 -6.66 12.25
N GLN A 39 -12.50 -7.36 13.37
CA GLN A 39 -13.29 -8.60 13.39
C GLN A 39 -14.76 -8.39 12.99
N LYS A 40 -15.38 -7.29 13.42
CA LYS A 40 -16.75 -6.92 13.05
C LYS A 40 -16.81 -6.44 11.60
N ASP A 41 -15.81 -5.66 11.18
CA ASP A 41 -15.76 -5.09 9.85
C ASP A 41 -15.57 -6.19 8.78
N PHE A 42 -14.68 -7.15 9.00
CA PHE A 42 -14.55 -8.33 8.12
C PHE A 42 -15.81 -9.19 8.11
N ALA A 43 -16.50 -9.34 9.25
CA ALA A 43 -17.78 -10.06 9.31
C ALA A 43 -18.85 -9.35 8.47
N ALA A 44 -18.95 -8.03 8.55
CA ALA A 44 -19.89 -7.24 7.76
C ALA A 44 -19.63 -7.36 6.25
N LEU A 45 -18.36 -7.34 5.82
CA LEU A 45 -18.02 -7.58 4.42
C LEU A 45 -18.41 -9.00 3.95
N ALA A 46 -18.20 -10.01 4.81
CA ALA A 46 -18.60 -11.37 4.53
C ALA A 46 -20.13 -11.52 4.37
N GLU A 47 -20.93 -10.79 5.15
CA GLU A 47 -22.40 -10.73 5.02
C GLU A 47 -22.83 -10.12 3.67
N CYS A 48 -22.05 -9.19 3.13
CA CYS A 48 -22.25 -8.61 1.80
C CYS A 48 -21.68 -9.48 0.66
N GLY A 49 -21.15 -10.67 0.95
CA GLY A 49 -20.57 -11.57 -0.06
C GLY A 49 -19.17 -11.17 -0.55
N MET A 50 -18.51 -10.23 0.13
CA MET A 50 -17.12 -9.86 -0.13
C MET A 50 -16.19 -10.71 0.75
N ARG A 51 -15.42 -11.60 0.11
CA ARG A 51 -14.46 -12.50 0.75
C ARG A 51 -13.01 -12.13 0.45
N THR A 52 -12.78 -11.39 -0.62
CA THR A 52 -11.51 -10.74 -0.92
C THR A 52 -11.56 -9.28 -0.49
N VAL A 53 -10.56 -8.84 0.27
CA VAL A 53 -10.51 -7.49 0.85
C VAL A 53 -9.13 -6.90 0.69
N ARG A 54 -9.03 -5.60 0.46
CA ARG A 54 -7.78 -4.85 0.52
C ARG A 54 -7.67 -4.11 1.84
N ASP A 55 -6.55 -4.27 2.53
CA ASP A 55 -6.28 -3.67 3.83
C ASP A 55 -4.75 -3.50 3.98
N GLY A 56 -4.27 -2.76 4.97
CA GLY A 56 -2.88 -2.32 4.98
C GLY A 56 -2.17 -2.34 6.32
N LEU A 57 -0.84 -2.28 6.23
CA LEU A 57 0.04 -2.23 7.37
C LEU A 57 0.36 -0.78 7.73
N ARG A 58 0.42 -0.51 9.03
CA ARG A 58 0.88 0.77 9.58
C ARG A 58 2.40 0.74 9.75
N TRP A 59 3.15 0.70 8.65
CA TRP A 59 4.62 0.56 8.67
C TRP A 59 5.30 1.54 9.64
N HIS A 60 4.82 2.79 9.68
CA HIS A 60 5.32 3.82 10.59
C HIS A 60 5.18 3.51 12.09
N LEU A 61 4.21 2.66 12.49
CA LEU A 61 4.08 2.16 13.86
C LEU A 61 4.88 0.87 14.06
N ILE A 62 4.79 -0.04 13.08
CA ILE A 62 5.41 -1.36 13.17
C ILE A 62 6.93 -1.24 13.28
N GLU A 63 7.54 -0.40 12.46
CA GLU A 63 8.99 -0.15 12.48
C GLU A 63 9.27 1.29 12.93
N ALA A 64 8.84 1.65 14.15
CA ALA A 64 9.13 2.98 14.70
C ALA A 64 10.64 3.26 14.83
N ARG A 65 11.45 2.20 15.00
CA ARG A 65 12.91 2.23 15.03
C ARG A 65 13.46 1.24 14.00
N PRO A 66 14.61 1.55 13.36
CA PRO A 66 15.24 0.66 12.38
C PRO A 66 15.29 -0.79 12.85
N ASP A 67 14.78 -1.71 12.03
CA ASP A 67 14.87 -3.16 12.21
C ASP A 67 14.26 -3.69 13.53
N CYS A 68 13.43 -2.88 14.21
CA CYS A 68 12.70 -3.24 15.41
C CYS A 68 11.20 -3.27 15.13
N TYR A 69 10.63 -4.47 15.01
CA TYR A 69 9.23 -4.64 14.61
C TYR A 69 8.30 -4.87 15.81
N ASP A 70 7.34 -3.98 16.00
CA ASP A 70 6.18 -4.17 16.88
C ASP A 70 4.94 -4.53 16.04
N TRP A 71 4.53 -5.80 16.11
CA TRP A 71 3.39 -6.32 15.34
C TRP A 71 2.04 -6.10 16.01
N SER A 72 1.99 -5.39 17.15
CA SER A 72 0.76 -5.14 17.92
C SER A 72 -0.34 -4.45 17.11
N SER A 73 0.05 -3.67 16.10
CA SER A 73 -0.87 -2.97 15.21
C SER A 73 -1.38 -3.82 14.04
N PHE A 74 -0.79 -5.00 13.79
CA PHE A 74 -1.05 -5.84 12.60
C PHE A 74 -1.61 -7.23 12.95
N LEU A 75 -1.02 -7.93 13.93
CA LEU A 75 -1.45 -9.29 14.29
C LEU A 75 -2.95 -9.41 14.63
N PRO A 76 -3.57 -8.46 15.36
CA PRO A 76 -5.02 -8.52 15.59
C PRO A 76 -5.83 -8.47 14.29
N MET A 77 -5.41 -7.68 13.30
CA MET A 77 -6.09 -7.55 12.01
C MET A 77 -5.92 -8.82 11.18
N LEU A 78 -4.70 -9.34 11.09
CA LEU A 78 -4.39 -10.61 10.41
C LEU A 78 -5.22 -11.77 10.97
N ARG A 79 -5.26 -11.91 12.30
CA ARG A 79 -6.03 -12.95 12.97
C ARG A 79 -7.54 -12.76 12.80
N ALA A 80 -8.02 -11.52 12.79
CA ALA A 80 -9.43 -11.21 12.52
C ALA A 80 -9.85 -11.63 11.10
N ALA A 81 -9.04 -11.30 10.09
CA ALA A 81 -9.29 -11.72 8.71
C ALA A 81 -9.31 -13.26 8.58
N ARG A 82 -8.32 -13.93 9.18
CA ARG A 82 -8.25 -15.41 9.20
C ARG A 82 -9.46 -16.04 9.89
N HIS A 83 -9.89 -15.49 11.03
CA HIS A 83 -11.08 -15.96 11.75
C HIS A 83 -12.34 -15.88 10.88
N GLN A 84 -12.47 -14.84 10.03
CA GLN A 84 -13.62 -14.68 9.13
C GLN A 84 -13.46 -15.39 7.78
N GLY A 85 -12.31 -16.04 7.53
CA GLY A 85 -11.99 -16.64 6.23
C GLY A 85 -11.91 -15.60 5.12
N THR A 86 -11.42 -14.40 5.44
CA THR A 86 -11.21 -13.31 4.48
C THR A 86 -9.84 -13.44 3.84
N GLN A 87 -9.79 -13.48 2.51
CA GLN A 87 -8.55 -13.32 1.75
C GLN A 87 -8.19 -11.84 1.70
N VAL A 88 -7.07 -11.47 2.31
CA VAL A 88 -6.63 -10.07 2.35
C VAL A 88 -5.47 -9.85 1.37
N ILE A 89 -5.57 -8.75 0.62
CA ILE A 89 -4.47 -8.16 -0.14
C ILE A 89 -3.86 -7.10 0.76
N TRP A 90 -2.71 -7.41 1.35
CA TRP A 90 -2.04 -6.54 2.33
C TRP A 90 -1.20 -5.47 1.66
N ASP A 91 -1.58 -4.21 1.83
CA ASP A 91 -0.79 -3.05 1.45
C ASP A 91 0.40 -2.89 2.42
N LEU A 92 1.61 -3.13 1.93
CA LEU A 92 2.82 -2.99 2.74
C LEU A 92 3.16 -1.50 2.98
N CYS A 93 2.91 -0.65 1.98
CA CYS A 93 3.12 0.79 2.07
C CYS A 93 2.03 1.56 1.33
N HIS A 94 1.19 2.24 2.10
CA HIS A 94 0.11 3.10 1.58
C HIS A 94 0.39 4.55 1.94
N TYR A 95 1.27 5.20 1.16
CA TYR A 95 1.74 6.60 1.28
C TYR A 95 2.47 6.98 2.59
N GLY A 96 2.51 6.09 3.58
CA GLY A 96 3.14 6.31 4.87
C GLY A 96 4.35 5.41 5.09
N TYR A 97 5.43 6.00 5.60
CA TYR A 97 6.66 5.33 5.99
C TYR A 97 7.17 5.86 7.36
N PRO A 98 8.03 5.10 8.07
CA PRO A 98 8.63 5.51 9.35
C PRO A 98 9.37 6.85 9.31
N ASP A 99 9.32 7.59 10.41
CA ASP A 99 9.89 8.95 10.52
C ASP A 99 11.42 8.99 10.43
N HIS A 100 12.09 7.87 10.68
CA HIS A 100 13.54 7.77 10.60
C HIS A 100 14.05 7.53 9.16
N LEU A 101 13.15 7.34 8.18
CA LEU A 101 13.50 7.09 6.79
C LEU A 101 13.36 8.35 5.92
N ASP A 102 14.29 8.49 4.99
CA ASP A 102 14.27 9.50 3.92
C ASP A 102 14.03 8.79 2.59
N VAL A 103 12.86 8.99 1.98
CA VAL A 103 12.43 8.33 0.73
C VAL A 103 13.35 8.63 -0.45
N TRP A 104 14.12 9.72 -0.39
CA TRP A 104 15.06 10.09 -1.46
C TRP A 104 16.37 9.29 -1.40
N ARG A 105 16.62 8.57 -0.31
CA ARG A 105 17.87 7.87 -0.07
C ARG A 105 17.79 6.40 -0.49
N PRO A 106 18.87 5.82 -1.03
CA PRO A 106 18.91 4.39 -1.39
C PRO A 106 18.53 3.46 -0.23
N GLN A 107 18.82 3.86 1.01
CA GLN A 107 18.47 3.14 2.23
C GLN A 107 16.96 2.92 2.37
N PHE A 108 16.11 3.79 1.81
CA PHE A 108 14.66 3.56 1.81
C PHE A 108 14.29 2.23 1.14
N VAL A 109 14.91 1.93 0.00
CA VAL A 109 14.71 0.67 -0.75
C VAL A 109 15.14 -0.53 0.09
N GLU A 110 16.32 -0.43 0.73
CA GLU A 110 16.88 -1.51 1.55
C GLU A 110 16.03 -1.79 2.80
N HIS A 111 15.59 -0.73 3.50
CA HIS A 111 14.74 -0.84 4.68
C HIS A 111 13.36 -1.39 4.31
N PHE A 112 12.76 -0.89 3.23
CA PHE A 112 11.46 -1.38 2.79
C PHE A 112 11.50 -2.86 2.40
N ALA A 113 12.57 -3.32 1.76
CA ALA A 113 12.75 -4.73 1.45
C ALA A 113 12.88 -5.61 2.71
N ARG A 114 13.62 -5.15 3.73
CA ARG A 114 13.74 -5.87 5.01
C ARG A 114 12.41 -5.91 5.76
N PHE A 115 11.69 -4.79 5.80
CA PHE A 115 10.35 -4.74 6.37
C PHE A 115 9.40 -5.71 5.65
N ALA A 116 9.38 -5.71 4.31
CA ALA A 116 8.54 -6.61 3.53
C ALA A 116 8.85 -8.09 3.78
N ALA A 117 10.13 -8.47 3.89
CA ALA A 117 10.52 -9.82 4.29
C ALA A 117 10.08 -10.16 5.71
N ALA A 118 10.18 -9.23 6.67
CA ALA A 118 9.72 -9.43 8.03
C ALA A 118 8.19 -9.61 8.10
N VAL A 119 7.43 -8.84 7.30
CA VAL A 119 5.98 -9.02 7.14
C VAL A 119 5.66 -10.41 6.57
N ALA A 120 6.37 -10.83 5.51
CA ALA A 120 6.17 -12.15 4.93
C ALA A 120 6.45 -13.27 5.94
N GLN A 121 7.47 -13.11 6.78
CA GLN A 121 7.80 -14.09 7.82
C GLN A 121 6.69 -14.19 8.87
N VAL A 122 6.20 -13.06 9.41
CA VAL A 122 5.14 -13.11 10.42
C VAL A 122 3.81 -13.64 9.86
N VAL A 123 3.48 -13.30 8.60
CA VAL A 123 2.28 -13.83 7.92
C VAL A 123 2.40 -15.35 7.71
N LYS A 124 3.58 -15.83 7.34
CA LYS A 124 3.89 -17.26 7.22
C LYS A 124 3.84 -17.98 8.57
N ASP A 125 4.36 -17.37 9.63
CA ASP A 125 4.34 -17.91 10.99
C ASP A 125 2.90 -18.02 11.54
N GLU A 126 2.02 -17.08 11.17
CA GLU A 126 0.58 -17.16 11.45
C GLU A 126 -0.13 -18.22 10.57
N GLY A 127 0.56 -18.79 9.59
CA GLY A 127 0.12 -19.95 8.81
C GLY A 127 -0.52 -19.63 7.47
N GLU A 128 -0.24 -18.48 6.87
CA GLU A 128 -0.61 -18.19 5.47
C GLU A 128 0.53 -18.55 4.53
N THR A 129 0.29 -19.46 3.58
CA THR A 129 1.33 -20.00 2.69
C THR A 129 1.15 -19.58 1.23
N ALA A 130 0.18 -18.72 0.92
CA ALA A 130 0.02 -18.07 -0.39
C ALA A 130 -0.61 -16.67 -0.25
N PRO A 131 -0.01 -15.78 0.56
CA PRO A 131 -0.55 -14.45 0.84
C PRO A 131 -0.53 -13.53 -0.38
N PHE A 132 -1.40 -12.52 -0.39
CA PHE A 132 -1.42 -11.46 -1.40
C PHE A 132 -0.91 -10.15 -0.80
N TYR A 133 -0.04 -9.46 -1.53
CA TYR A 133 0.52 -8.18 -1.13
C TYR A 133 0.36 -7.11 -2.21
N SER A 134 0.16 -5.87 -1.80
CA SER A 134 0.48 -4.70 -2.61
C SER A 134 1.71 -4.01 -2.02
N PRO A 135 2.87 -4.03 -2.69
CA PRO A 135 4.08 -3.47 -2.11
C PRO A 135 3.92 -1.96 -1.86
N ILE A 136 3.65 -1.19 -2.90
CA ILE A 136 3.47 0.25 -2.79
C ILE A 136 2.20 0.63 -3.53
N ASN A 137 1.28 1.28 -2.81
CA ASN A 137 0.05 1.79 -3.39
C ASN A 137 0.31 2.97 -4.32
N GLU A 138 -0.23 2.91 -5.53
CA GLU A 138 -0.32 4.01 -6.52
C GLU A 138 0.98 4.80 -6.66
N ILE A 139 2.03 4.13 -7.15
CA ILE A 139 3.35 4.75 -7.35
C ILE A 139 3.22 6.00 -8.23
N SER A 140 2.42 5.97 -9.31
CA SER A 140 2.25 7.14 -10.17
C SER A 140 1.55 8.29 -9.46
N PHE A 141 0.50 8.01 -8.69
CA PHE A 141 -0.20 9.04 -7.92
C PHE A 141 0.71 9.62 -6.84
N TRP A 142 1.39 8.78 -6.05
CA TRP A 142 2.28 9.26 -4.99
C TRP A 142 3.44 10.09 -5.56
N SER A 143 3.99 9.66 -6.70
CA SER A 143 5.04 10.40 -7.41
C SER A 143 4.57 11.81 -7.79
N TRP A 144 3.38 11.93 -8.37
CA TRP A 144 2.80 13.22 -8.72
C TRP A 144 2.42 14.05 -7.49
N ALA A 145 1.64 13.47 -6.58
CA ALA A 145 1.08 14.17 -5.43
C ALA A 145 2.16 14.61 -4.44
N GLY A 146 3.09 13.72 -4.09
CA GLY A 146 4.13 14.01 -3.11
C GLY A 146 5.44 14.52 -3.71
N GLY A 147 5.68 14.26 -4.99
CA GLY A 147 6.92 14.63 -5.69
C GLY A 147 6.83 15.91 -6.52
N ASP A 148 5.68 16.17 -7.16
CA ASP A 148 5.49 17.34 -8.04
C ASP A 148 4.57 18.41 -7.45
N MET A 149 3.54 18.01 -6.71
CA MET A 149 2.48 18.92 -6.23
C MET A 149 2.60 19.29 -4.75
N ALA A 150 3.59 18.74 -4.04
CA ALA A 150 3.77 18.90 -2.59
C ALA A 150 2.48 18.67 -1.75
N TYR A 151 1.57 17.80 -2.21
CA TYR A 151 0.27 17.57 -1.60
C TYR A 151 0.36 16.85 -0.25
N PHE A 152 1.29 15.90 -0.14
CA PHE A 152 1.67 15.21 1.09
C PHE A 152 3.12 14.70 0.98
N ASN A 153 3.64 14.06 2.05
CA ASN A 153 5.01 13.58 2.10
C ASN A 153 5.41 12.77 0.83
N PRO A 154 6.61 13.02 0.27
CA PRO A 154 7.68 13.84 0.82
C PRO A 154 7.51 15.37 0.68
N GLY A 155 6.44 15.86 0.06
CA GLY A 155 6.10 17.29 0.03
C GLY A 155 7.05 18.12 -0.82
N SER A 156 7.59 17.55 -1.90
CA SER A 156 8.48 18.26 -2.82
C SER A 156 7.74 18.77 -4.06
N GLU A 157 8.41 19.63 -4.80
CA GLU A 157 7.97 20.12 -6.11
C GLU A 157 8.96 19.67 -7.19
N GLN A 158 8.45 19.35 -8.38
CA GLN A 158 9.21 19.02 -9.59
C GLN A 158 10.18 17.82 -9.46
N ARG A 159 9.92 16.89 -8.53
CA ARG A 159 10.74 15.68 -8.31
C ARG A 159 9.96 14.37 -8.48
N GLY A 160 8.80 14.41 -9.14
CA GLY A 160 7.93 13.24 -9.31
C GLY A 160 8.61 12.07 -10.01
N MET A 161 9.42 12.30 -11.05
CA MET A 161 10.15 11.22 -11.73
C MET A 161 11.25 10.60 -10.85
N GLU A 162 11.92 11.40 -10.03
CA GLU A 162 12.91 10.89 -9.07
C GLU A 162 12.23 10.01 -8.01
N LEU A 163 11.09 10.47 -7.47
CA LEU A 163 10.30 9.71 -6.51
C LEU A 163 9.77 8.42 -7.14
N LYS A 164 9.25 8.48 -8.37
CA LYS A 164 8.80 7.31 -9.14
C LYS A 164 9.88 6.25 -9.25
N HIS A 165 11.10 6.63 -9.61
CA HIS A 165 12.23 5.69 -9.67
C HIS A 165 12.54 5.04 -8.32
N GLN A 166 12.53 5.81 -7.22
CA GLN A 166 12.75 5.24 -5.89
C GLN A 166 11.67 4.25 -5.49
N LEU A 167 10.40 4.61 -5.69
CA LEU A 167 9.26 3.76 -5.35
C LEU A 167 9.21 2.49 -6.20
N VAL A 168 9.50 2.56 -7.51
CA VAL A 168 9.61 1.36 -8.37
C VAL A 168 10.72 0.43 -7.87
N ARG A 169 11.90 0.98 -7.54
CA ARG A 169 13.01 0.18 -6.99
C ARG A 169 12.64 -0.48 -5.66
N ALA A 170 11.98 0.26 -4.78
CA ALA A 170 11.49 -0.25 -3.50
C ALA A 170 10.45 -1.37 -3.69
N SER A 171 9.50 -1.20 -4.61
CA SER A 171 8.48 -2.21 -4.93
C SER A 171 9.11 -3.51 -5.45
N ILE A 172 10.07 -3.43 -6.38
CA ILE A 172 10.80 -4.60 -6.90
C ILE A 172 11.59 -5.30 -5.79
N ALA A 173 12.37 -4.54 -5.00
CA ALA A 173 13.18 -5.11 -3.93
C ALA A 173 12.32 -5.79 -2.85
N ALA A 174 11.16 -5.22 -2.52
CA ALA A 174 10.20 -5.84 -1.60
C ALA A 174 9.62 -7.14 -2.17
N ILE A 175 9.25 -7.18 -3.46
CA ILE A 175 8.76 -8.40 -4.11
C ILE A 175 9.81 -9.52 -4.04
N ASP A 176 11.05 -9.21 -4.38
CA ASP A 176 12.14 -10.18 -4.34
C ASP A 176 12.37 -10.68 -2.91
N ALA A 177 12.41 -9.77 -1.93
CA ALA A 177 12.59 -10.11 -0.53
C ALA A 177 11.46 -10.99 0.02
N VAL A 178 10.20 -10.66 -0.26
CA VAL A 178 9.03 -11.47 0.12
C VAL A 178 9.12 -12.88 -0.48
N ARG A 179 9.50 -13.00 -1.76
CA ARG A 179 9.64 -14.30 -2.44
C ARG A 179 10.73 -15.19 -1.85
N THR A 180 11.76 -14.63 -1.22
CA THR A 180 12.75 -15.44 -0.50
C THR A 180 12.16 -16.13 0.73
N VAL A 181 11.11 -15.54 1.32
CA VAL A 181 10.43 -16.05 2.53
C VAL A 181 9.25 -16.94 2.17
N GLU A 182 8.38 -16.48 1.26
CA GLU A 182 7.20 -17.21 0.79
C GLU A 182 7.13 -17.18 -0.75
N PRO A 183 7.64 -18.22 -1.44
CA PRO A 183 7.68 -18.28 -2.89
C PRO A 183 6.30 -18.27 -3.56
N ASN A 184 5.23 -18.67 -2.85
CA ASN A 184 3.87 -18.68 -3.39
C ASN A 184 3.12 -17.35 -3.20
N ALA A 185 3.76 -16.34 -2.59
CA ALA A 185 3.18 -15.01 -2.43
C ALA A 185 2.80 -14.41 -3.79
N ARG A 186 1.66 -13.73 -3.82
CA ARG A 186 1.11 -13.05 -5.00
C ARG A 186 1.12 -11.55 -4.79
N PHE A 187 1.25 -10.81 -5.89
CA PHE A 187 1.45 -9.37 -5.84
C PHE A 187 0.45 -8.65 -6.72
N ILE A 188 -0.10 -7.56 -6.20
CA ILE A 188 -1.02 -6.66 -6.90
C ILE A 188 -0.41 -5.26 -6.88
N GLN A 189 -0.23 -4.67 -8.05
CA GLN A 189 0.16 -3.27 -8.18
C GLN A 189 -1.11 -2.46 -8.37
N ALA A 190 -1.41 -1.58 -7.42
CA ALA A 190 -2.53 -0.64 -7.52
C ALA A 190 -2.05 0.65 -8.18
N GLU A 191 -2.74 1.09 -9.22
CA GLU A 191 -2.48 2.35 -9.93
C GLU A 191 -3.80 2.96 -10.39
N PRO A 192 -3.97 4.30 -10.33
CA PRO A 192 -5.15 4.93 -10.88
C PRO A 192 -5.12 4.88 -12.41
N LEU A 193 -6.24 4.50 -13.01
CA LEU A 193 -6.46 4.64 -14.43
C LEU A 193 -7.21 5.96 -14.70
N ILE A 194 -6.52 6.92 -15.32
CA ILE A 194 -7.09 8.23 -15.61
C ILE A 194 -7.37 8.36 -17.10
N HIS A 195 -8.62 8.65 -17.46
CA HIS A 195 -8.98 8.99 -18.83
C HIS A 195 -9.01 10.52 -19.02
N VAL A 196 -7.94 11.07 -19.57
CA VAL A 196 -7.84 12.51 -19.86
C VAL A 196 -8.52 12.83 -21.18
N VAL A 197 -9.42 13.82 -21.17
CA VAL A 197 -10.11 14.35 -22.35
C VAL A 197 -9.77 15.84 -22.52
N PRO A 198 -9.67 16.34 -23.76
CA PRO A 198 -9.36 17.74 -23.98
C PRO A 198 -10.54 18.63 -23.57
N ALA A 199 -10.23 19.82 -23.02
CA ALA A 199 -11.25 20.78 -22.59
C ALA A 199 -12.09 21.30 -23.77
N THR A 200 -11.47 21.45 -24.93
CA THR A 200 -12.16 21.79 -26.19
C THR A 200 -11.71 20.86 -27.32
N ARG A 201 -12.34 21.00 -28.50
CA ARG A 201 -11.94 20.30 -29.73
C ARG A 201 -10.75 20.96 -30.45
N SER A 202 -10.10 21.95 -29.83
CA SER A 202 -8.93 22.58 -30.44
C SER A 202 -7.77 21.58 -30.55
N GLY A 203 -6.95 21.73 -31.60
CA GLY A 203 -5.77 20.87 -31.76
C GLY A 203 -4.75 21.02 -30.62
N ALA A 204 -4.68 22.22 -30.01
CA ALA A 204 -3.80 22.49 -28.88
C ALA A 204 -4.23 21.72 -27.62
N ASP A 205 -5.52 21.74 -27.29
CA ASP A 205 -6.05 21.03 -26.12
C ASP A 205 -5.99 19.51 -26.33
N ALA A 206 -6.26 19.03 -27.55
CA ALA A 206 -6.10 17.62 -27.91
C ALA A 206 -4.65 17.16 -27.68
N ALA A 207 -3.67 17.95 -28.14
CA ALA A 207 -2.26 17.63 -27.93
C ALA A 207 -1.84 17.73 -26.45
N ALA A 208 -2.41 18.64 -25.68
CA ALA A 208 -2.14 18.75 -24.24
C ALA A 208 -2.68 17.55 -23.47
N ALA A 209 -3.92 17.12 -23.76
CA ALA A 209 -4.50 15.92 -23.17
C ALA A 209 -3.68 14.66 -23.50
N GLU A 210 -3.18 14.55 -24.73
CA GLU A 210 -2.35 13.40 -25.14
C GLU A 210 -0.99 13.37 -24.43
N ARG A 211 -0.35 14.53 -24.23
CA ARG A 211 0.90 14.61 -23.46
C ARG A 211 0.77 14.18 -22.00
N TYR A 212 -0.43 14.26 -21.43
CA TYR A 212 -0.68 13.82 -20.05
C TYR A 212 -0.87 12.29 -19.94
N ARG A 213 -1.15 11.61 -21.06
CA ARG A 213 -1.32 10.14 -21.10
C ARG A 213 -0.01 9.37 -21.21
N LEU A 214 1.04 10.02 -21.73
CA LEU A 214 2.38 9.47 -21.97
C LEU A 214 3.31 9.76 -20.79
#